data_AF-A0A3A0D4D7-F1
#
_entry.id   AF-A0A3A0D4D7-F1
#
_cell.length_a   1.000
_cell.length_b   1.000
_cell.length_c   1.000
_cell.angle_alpha   90.00
_cell.angle_beta   90.00
_cell.angle_gamma   90.00
#
_symmetry.space_group_name_H-M   'P 1'
#
loop_
_entity.id
_entity.type
_entity.pdbx_description
1 polymer ?
#
loop_
_entity_poly.entity_id
_entity_poly.type
_entity_poly.pdbx_seq_one_letter_code
_entity_poly.pdbx_strand_id
1 'polypeptide(L)'
;MNLLAGEGREAYLRFIVAGLESPVASAMLRLHGRQTGNGGNLVHVLNTAWDENNVTWLTKPAVTGARLDSIKTVDAKKWHAMNVTAAVAGNGTLDFALIGTGPQLVSYDSRESSNAQPELIVVLQNFEADLLTVPLYGLYEIMLQATAEGVNPYVDGPGVAATFTGVSGAAQGKSLTVKGFWDGGNVYRVRFSPFALGEWRWVSSSNDSGLNGKSGAFLCEGRLPANHANTT
;
A
#
# COMPACT_ATOMS: atom_id res chain seq x y z
N MET A 1 32.39 -34.27 1.41
CA MET A 1 31.47 -34.71 0.35
C MET A 1 30.06 -34.66 0.91
N ASN A 2 29.27 -33.67 0.45
CA ASN A 2 27.81 -33.71 0.29
C ASN A 2 27.32 -32.28 0.05
N LEU A 3 26.89 -32.00 -1.17
CA LEU A 3 25.82 -31.03 -1.40
C LEU A 3 25.01 -31.55 -2.58
N LEU A 4 23.80 -31.95 -2.24
CA LEU A 4 22.76 -32.46 -3.12
C LEU A 4 22.44 -31.40 -4.18
N ALA A 5 22.26 -31.86 -5.42
CA ALA A 5 21.97 -31.03 -6.58
C ALA A 5 20.77 -30.09 -6.33
N GLY A 6 20.96 -28.80 -6.60
CA GLY A 6 19.87 -27.87 -6.81
C GLY A 6 20.16 -27.11 -8.09
N GLU A 7 19.43 -27.41 -9.17
CA GLU A 7 19.41 -26.53 -10.34
C GLU A 7 18.80 -25.19 -9.90
N GLY A 8 19.67 -24.26 -9.51
CA GLY A 8 19.29 -22.92 -9.08
C GLY A 8 18.65 -22.20 -10.25
N ARG A 9 17.32 -22.21 -10.29
CA ARG A 9 16.54 -21.55 -11.33
C ARG A 9 15.99 -20.27 -10.75
N GLU A 10 16.50 -19.17 -11.27
CA GLU A 10 16.18 -17.83 -10.83
C GLU A 10 15.77 -16.99 -12.03
N ALA A 11 14.74 -16.18 -11.86
CA ALA A 11 14.35 -15.15 -12.83
C ALA A 11 14.14 -13.83 -12.09
N TYR A 12 14.46 -12.72 -12.75
CA TYR A 12 14.35 -11.39 -12.16
C TYR A 12 13.42 -10.53 -13.01
N LEU A 13 12.61 -9.72 -12.34
CA LEU A 13 11.66 -8.81 -12.97
C LEU A 13 11.82 -7.42 -12.37
N ARG A 14 11.75 -6.40 -13.22
CA ARG A 14 11.75 -4.99 -12.82
C ARG A 14 10.49 -4.31 -13.31
N PHE A 15 9.84 -3.58 -12.42
CA PHE A 15 8.69 -2.73 -12.72
C PHE A 15 8.97 -1.30 -12.25
N ILE A 16 8.47 -0.32 -13.00
CA ILE A 16 8.45 1.07 -12.58
C ILE A 16 7.00 1.41 -12.24
N VAL A 17 6.75 1.74 -10.97
CA VAL A 17 5.46 2.19 -10.47
C VAL A 17 5.46 3.72 -10.42
N ALA A 18 4.52 4.34 -11.10
CA ALA A 18 4.39 5.80 -11.15
C ALA A 18 2.91 6.21 -11.18
N GLY A 19 2.64 7.46 -10.78
CA GLY A 19 1.28 8.04 -10.84
C GLY A 19 0.33 7.56 -9.73
N LEU A 20 0.82 6.90 -8.67
CA LEU A 20 -0.03 6.59 -7.53
C LEU A 20 -0.30 7.85 -6.71
N GLU A 21 -1.59 8.19 -6.55
CA GLU A 21 -2.08 9.34 -5.79
C GLU A 21 -2.81 8.93 -4.50
N SER A 22 -2.90 7.63 -4.23
CA SER A 22 -3.54 7.05 -3.05
C SER A 22 -2.74 5.84 -2.57
N PRO A 23 -2.87 5.44 -1.29
CA PRO A 23 -2.20 4.25 -0.78
C PRO A 23 -2.65 3.00 -1.55
N VAL A 24 -1.76 2.02 -1.65
CA VAL A 24 -2.05 0.74 -2.30
C VAL A 24 -2.95 -0.10 -1.41
N ALA A 25 -4.07 -0.58 -1.95
CA ALA A 25 -4.95 -1.55 -1.30
C ALA A 25 -4.48 -2.99 -1.53
N SER A 26 -4.03 -3.29 -2.76
CA SER A 26 -3.54 -4.62 -3.15
C SER A 26 -2.61 -4.50 -4.35
N ALA A 27 -1.59 -5.36 -4.44
CA ALA A 27 -0.80 -5.54 -5.64
C ALA A 27 -0.60 -7.01 -5.99
N MET A 28 -0.87 -7.35 -7.25
CA MET A 28 -0.76 -8.70 -7.80
C MET A 28 0.26 -8.72 -8.94
N LEU A 29 1.30 -9.54 -8.80
CA LEU A 29 2.20 -9.88 -9.91
C LEU A 29 1.53 -10.99 -10.72
N ARG A 30 1.23 -10.73 -11.99
CA ARG A 30 0.66 -11.70 -12.92
C ARG A 30 1.68 -12.14 -13.95
N LEU A 31 1.86 -13.46 -14.02
CA LEU A 31 2.74 -14.11 -14.99
C LEU A 31 1.94 -15.10 -15.83
N HIS A 32 2.18 -15.12 -17.13
CA HIS A 32 1.52 -16.04 -18.04
C HIS A 32 2.40 -17.28 -18.24
N GLY A 33 1.88 -18.46 -17.93
CA GLY A 33 2.61 -19.71 -18.04
C GLY A 33 2.83 -20.13 -19.49
N ARG A 34 4.07 -20.39 -19.88
CA ARG A 34 4.41 -20.88 -21.23
C ARG A 34 4.37 -22.41 -21.32
N GLN A 35 4.68 -23.09 -20.22
CA GLN A 35 4.66 -24.54 -20.10
C GLN A 35 4.03 -24.98 -18.77
N THR A 36 3.28 -26.08 -18.79
CA THR A 36 2.76 -26.70 -17.57
C THR A 36 3.88 -27.39 -16.80
N GLY A 37 3.99 -27.12 -15.51
CA GLY A 37 4.97 -27.74 -14.63
C GLY A 37 4.64 -27.56 -13.15
N ASN A 38 4.97 -28.55 -12.33
CA ASN A 38 4.81 -28.50 -10.87
C ASN A 38 6.09 -28.05 -10.14
N GLY A 39 6.98 -27.35 -10.85
CA GLY A 39 8.23 -26.83 -10.31
C GLY A 39 8.06 -25.71 -9.29
N GLY A 40 6.94 -24.99 -9.33
CA GLY A 40 6.64 -23.86 -8.46
C GLY A 40 7.69 -22.73 -8.47
N ASN A 41 7.35 -21.61 -7.85
CA ASN A 41 8.29 -20.53 -7.57
C ASN A 41 7.97 -19.88 -6.23
N LEU A 42 9.01 -19.44 -5.52
CA LEU A 42 8.88 -18.43 -4.47
C LEU A 42 9.07 -17.06 -5.10
N VAL A 43 8.27 -16.08 -4.70
CA VAL A 43 8.44 -14.68 -5.09
C VAL A 43 9.10 -13.94 -3.94
N HIS A 44 10.22 -13.29 -4.22
CA HIS A 44 10.93 -12.44 -3.28
C HIS A 44 10.99 -11.00 -3.79
N VAL A 45 10.92 -10.04 -2.88
CA VAL A 45 11.37 -8.68 -3.21
C VAL A 45 12.89 -8.69 -3.36
N LEU A 46 13.42 -7.90 -4.28
CA LEU A 46 14.84 -7.73 -4.48
C LEU A 46 15.26 -6.30 -4.11
N ASN A 47 16.12 -6.18 -3.11
CA ASN A 47 16.61 -4.88 -2.62
C ASN A 47 18.02 -4.54 -3.14
N THR A 48 18.62 -5.44 -3.92
CA THR A 48 19.96 -5.27 -4.47
C THR A 48 19.87 -4.74 -5.89
N ALA A 49 20.61 -3.67 -6.17
CA ALA A 49 20.71 -3.13 -7.51
C ALA A 49 21.24 -4.19 -8.49
N TRP A 50 20.63 -4.24 -9.67
CA TRP A 50 21.02 -5.15 -10.75
C TRP A 50 20.79 -4.49 -12.10
N ASP A 51 21.61 -4.86 -13.08
CA ASP A 51 21.51 -4.43 -14.47
C ASP A 51 20.88 -5.55 -15.30
N GLU A 52 19.72 -5.26 -15.87
CA GLU A 52 18.93 -6.20 -16.68
C GLU A 52 19.70 -6.74 -17.89
N ASN A 53 20.65 -5.94 -18.43
CA ASN A 53 21.38 -6.31 -19.64
C ASN A 53 22.64 -7.15 -19.36
N ASN A 54 23.11 -7.20 -18.11
CA ASN A 54 24.41 -7.78 -17.75
C ASN A 54 24.30 -8.88 -16.67
N VAL A 55 23.11 -9.49 -16.51
CA VAL A 55 22.92 -10.62 -15.60
C VAL A 55 23.57 -11.88 -16.14
N THR A 56 24.51 -12.41 -15.38
CA THR A 56 25.12 -13.73 -15.57
C THR A 56 24.98 -14.51 -14.26
N TRP A 57 25.26 -15.81 -14.26
CA TRP A 57 25.26 -16.59 -13.02
C TRP A 57 26.18 -16.01 -11.92
N LEU A 58 27.32 -15.41 -12.32
CA LEU A 58 28.30 -14.82 -11.40
C LEU A 58 27.91 -13.40 -10.95
N THR A 59 27.19 -12.65 -11.79
CA THR A 59 26.82 -11.25 -11.55
C THR A 59 25.37 -11.08 -11.11
N LYS A 60 24.63 -12.19 -10.95
CA LYS A 60 23.23 -12.16 -10.53
C LYS A 60 23.08 -11.53 -9.15
N PRO A 61 22.00 -10.78 -8.90
CA PRO A 61 21.78 -10.16 -7.61
C PRO A 61 21.49 -11.21 -6.53
N ALA A 62 21.96 -10.95 -5.31
CA ALA A 62 21.70 -11.83 -4.18
C ALA A 62 20.24 -11.67 -3.70
N VAL A 63 19.51 -12.78 -3.62
CA VAL A 63 18.11 -12.80 -3.19
C VAL A 63 18.04 -12.84 -1.66
N THR A 64 18.20 -11.67 -1.04
CA THR A 64 18.18 -11.49 0.42
C THR A 64 16.88 -10.86 0.92
N GLY A 65 16.02 -10.37 0.02
CA GLY A 65 14.75 -9.76 0.39
C GLY A 65 13.70 -10.79 0.83
N ALA A 66 12.70 -10.28 1.54
CA ALA A 66 11.62 -11.08 2.10
C ALA A 66 10.86 -11.85 1.01
N ARG A 67 10.45 -13.08 1.34
CA ARG A 67 9.49 -13.84 0.54
C ARG A 67 8.11 -13.18 0.66
N LEU A 68 7.46 -12.95 -0.47
CA LEU A 68 6.13 -12.35 -0.56
C LEU A 68 5.05 -13.40 -0.73
N ASP A 69 5.27 -14.35 -1.64
CA ASP A 69 4.28 -15.39 -1.96
C ASP A 69 4.97 -16.64 -2.56
N SER A 70 4.18 -17.64 -2.93
CA SER A 70 4.61 -18.82 -3.65
C SER A 70 3.54 -19.36 -4.58
N ILE A 71 3.96 -19.83 -5.75
CA ILE A 71 3.16 -20.61 -6.67
C ILE A 71 3.65 -22.05 -6.68
N LYS A 72 2.74 -23.03 -6.65
CA LYS A 72 3.09 -24.45 -6.61
C LYS A 72 3.12 -25.09 -7.98
N THR A 73 2.20 -24.68 -8.85
CA THR A 73 1.99 -25.26 -10.17
C THR A 73 1.77 -24.13 -11.16
N VAL A 74 2.40 -24.25 -12.33
CA VAL A 74 2.17 -23.37 -13.46
C VAL A 74 1.43 -24.18 -14.50
N ASP A 75 0.31 -23.67 -14.98
CA ASP A 75 -0.42 -24.17 -16.13
C ASP A 75 -0.03 -23.36 -17.37
N ALA A 76 0.25 -24.05 -18.48
CA ALA A 76 0.46 -23.40 -19.76
C ALA A 76 -0.77 -22.60 -20.21
N LYS A 77 -0.52 -21.47 -20.86
CA LYS A 77 -1.52 -20.56 -21.44
C LYS A 77 -2.50 -19.97 -20.42
N LYS A 78 -2.11 -19.94 -19.15
CA LYS A 78 -2.91 -19.34 -18.07
C LYS A 78 -2.12 -18.28 -17.34
N TRP A 79 -2.85 -17.29 -16.85
CA TRP A 79 -2.35 -16.30 -15.92
C TRP A 79 -2.31 -16.84 -14.51
N HIS A 80 -1.21 -16.59 -13.84
CA HIS A 80 -1.00 -16.90 -12.43
C HIS A 80 -0.70 -15.62 -11.67
N ALA A 81 -1.43 -15.38 -10.59
CA ALA A 81 -1.29 -14.19 -9.76
C ALA A 81 -0.60 -14.53 -8.43
N MET A 82 0.35 -13.69 -8.03
CA MET A 82 1.07 -13.78 -6.76
C MET A 82 0.90 -12.47 -6.00
N ASN A 83 0.62 -12.57 -4.70
CA ASN A 83 0.44 -11.40 -3.85
C ASN A 83 1.78 -10.75 -3.55
N VAL A 84 1.96 -9.52 -4.03
CA VAL A 84 3.17 -8.72 -3.80
C VAL A 84 2.85 -7.40 -3.12
N THR A 85 1.66 -7.27 -2.52
CA THR A 85 1.16 -6.03 -1.89
C THR A 85 2.17 -5.44 -0.92
N ALA A 86 2.82 -6.28 -0.09
CA ALA A 86 3.79 -5.83 0.90
C ALA A 86 5.06 -5.18 0.31
N ALA A 87 5.35 -5.38 -0.98
CA ALA A 87 6.49 -4.75 -1.67
C ALA A 87 6.14 -3.39 -2.30
N VAL A 88 4.85 -3.07 -2.50
CA VAL A 88 4.42 -1.86 -3.20
C VAL A 88 4.07 -0.76 -2.19
N ALA A 89 5.09 -0.07 -1.68
CA ALA A 89 4.90 1.02 -0.72
C ALA A 89 4.49 2.36 -1.36
N GLY A 90 4.63 2.50 -2.68
CA GLY A 90 4.35 3.74 -3.42
C GLY A 90 5.01 3.76 -4.80
N ASN A 91 5.17 4.95 -5.36
CA ASN A 91 5.90 5.16 -6.62
C ASN A 91 7.38 4.79 -6.45
N GLY A 92 7.97 4.17 -7.47
CA GLY A 92 9.37 3.76 -7.48
C GLY A 92 9.64 2.55 -8.34
N THR A 93 10.91 2.14 -8.39
CA THR A 93 11.32 0.90 -9.04
C THR A 93 11.14 -0.27 -8.08
N LEU A 94 10.48 -1.32 -8.54
CA LEU A 94 10.29 -2.56 -7.81
C LEU A 94 10.94 -3.71 -8.56
N ASP A 95 11.80 -4.43 -7.85
CA ASP A 95 12.50 -5.60 -8.37
C ASP A 95 12.02 -6.85 -7.64
N PHE A 96 11.80 -7.92 -8.40
CA PHE A 96 11.37 -9.23 -7.89
C PHE A 96 12.32 -10.32 -8.34
N ALA A 97 12.50 -11.33 -7.50
CA ALA A 97 13.17 -12.57 -7.85
C ALA A 97 12.19 -13.75 -7.72
N LEU A 98 12.16 -14.61 -8.75
CA LEU A 98 11.45 -15.88 -8.75
C LEU A 98 12.44 -17.00 -8.54
N ILE A 99 12.26 -17.80 -7.48
CA ILE A 99 13.15 -18.92 -7.15
C ILE A 99 12.41 -20.23 -7.36
N GLY A 100 12.86 -21.05 -8.31
CA GLY A 100 12.29 -22.37 -8.56
C GLY A 100 12.54 -23.34 -7.41
N THR A 101 11.54 -24.15 -7.04
CA THR A 101 11.60 -24.98 -5.80
C THR A 101 11.43 -26.48 -6.00
N GLY A 102 10.80 -26.88 -7.10
CA GLY A 102 10.41 -28.26 -7.40
C GLY A 102 11.17 -28.83 -8.60
N PRO A 103 11.12 -30.15 -8.82
CA PRO A 103 12.00 -30.83 -9.78
C PRO A 103 11.70 -30.51 -11.26
N GLN A 104 10.51 -30.02 -11.58
CA GLN A 104 10.13 -29.69 -12.97
C GLN A 104 10.47 -28.25 -13.34
N LEU A 105 10.81 -28.02 -14.60
CA LEU A 105 10.92 -26.67 -15.14
C LEU A 105 9.54 -26.00 -15.21
N VAL A 106 9.53 -24.72 -14.88
CA VAL A 106 8.41 -23.81 -15.09
C VAL A 106 8.92 -22.61 -15.86
N SER A 107 8.15 -22.16 -16.84
CA SER A 107 8.51 -21.03 -17.70
C SER A 107 7.31 -20.12 -17.89
N TYR A 108 7.60 -18.83 -17.95
CA TYR A 108 6.63 -17.76 -18.15
C TYR A 108 6.97 -16.98 -19.40
N ASP A 109 5.98 -16.32 -19.99
CA ASP A 109 6.24 -15.34 -21.03
C ASP A 109 6.96 -14.12 -20.47
N SER A 110 7.90 -13.58 -21.25
CA SER A 110 8.74 -12.45 -20.88
C SER A 110 8.19 -11.14 -21.42
N ARG A 111 8.89 -10.03 -21.15
CA ARG A 111 8.60 -8.72 -21.71
C ARG A 111 8.63 -8.66 -23.24
N GLU A 112 9.29 -9.64 -23.89
CA GLU A 112 9.37 -9.76 -25.35
C GLU A 112 8.14 -10.46 -25.96
N SER A 113 7.21 -10.93 -25.13
CA SER A 113 5.93 -11.46 -25.59
C SER A 113 5.09 -10.36 -26.23
N SER A 114 4.31 -10.68 -27.26
CA SER A 114 3.43 -9.70 -27.91
C SER A 114 2.19 -9.38 -27.10
N ASN A 115 1.59 -10.39 -26.43
CA ASN A 115 0.25 -10.28 -25.82
C ASN A 115 0.16 -10.81 -24.39
N ALA A 116 1.26 -11.28 -23.80
CA ALA A 116 1.25 -11.95 -22.49
C ALA A 116 2.49 -11.57 -21.66
N GLN A 117 2.86 -10.30 -21.69
CA GLN A 117 3.98 -9.75 -20.92
C GLN A 117 3.66 -9.81 -19.41
N PRO A 118 4.65 -9.95 -18.52
CA PRO A 118 4.44 -9.83 -17.07
C PRO A 118 3.73 -8.53 -16.69
N GLU A 119 2.73 -8.63 -15.82
CA GLU A 119 1.93 -7.49 -15.36
C GLU A 119 2.06 -7.31 -13.85
N LEU A 120 2.19 -6.06 -13.40
CA LEU A 120 1.99 -5.69 -12.00
C LEU A 120 0.68 -4.91 -11.90
N ILE A 121 -0.36 -5.56 -11.36
CA ILE A 121 -1.67 -4.93 -11.16
C ILE A 121 -1.70 -4.33 -9.76
N VAL A 122 -1.81 -3.00 -9.69
CA VAL A 122 -1.93 -2.25 -8.43
C VAL A 122 -3.36 -1.74 -8.31
N VAL A 123 -4.02 -2.11 -7.21
CA VAL A 123 -5.32 -1.58 -6.82
C VAL A 123 -5.07 -0.56 -5.72
N LEU A 124 -5.53 0.67 -5.94
CA LEU A 124 -5.46 1.74 -4.96
C LEU A 124 -6.60 1.64 -3.96
N GLN A 125 -6.37 2.17 -2.76
CA GLN A 125 -7.46 2.43 -1.82
C GLN A 125 -8.42 3.42 -2.46
N ASN A 126 -9.65 2.97 -2.67
CA ASN A 126 -10.72 3.84 -3.12
C ASN A 126 -11.39 4.44 -1.88
N PHE A 127 -11.08 5.70 -1.59
CA PHE A 127 -11.74 6.39 -0.50
C PHE A 127 -13.15 6.86 -0.88
N GLU A 128 -13.46 7.02 -2.17
CA GLU A 128 -14.75 7.56 -2.66
C GLU A 128 -15.95 6.61 -2.44
N ALA A 129 -15.74 5.29 -2.51
CA ALA A 129 -16.85 4.32 -2.51
C ALA A 129 -17.50 4.11 -1.13
N ASP A 130 -16.86 4.54 -0.04
CA ASP A 130 -17.34 4.38 1.34
C ASP A 130 -17.06 5.64 2.18
N LEU A 131 -17.13 6.84 1.57
CA LEU A 131 -16.97 8.08 2.34
C LEU A 131 -18.06 8.16 3.40
N LEU A 132 -17.66 8.30 4.66
CA LEU A 132 -18.58 8.69 5.71
C LEU A 132 -19.17 10.06 5.34
N THR A 133 -20.50 10.15 5.29
CA THR A 133 -21.17 11.45 5.14
C THR A 133 -21.21 12.16 6.48
N VAL A 134 -20.67 13.38 6.53
CA VAL A 134 -20.65 14.25 7.70
C VAL A 134 -21.46 15.51 7.38
N PRO A 135 -22.45 15.90 8.21
CA PRO A 135 -23.15 17.16 8.02
C PRO A 135 -22.20 18.37 8.05
N LEU A 136 -22.53 19.44 7.33
CA LEU A 136 -21.86 20.73 7.52
C LEU A 136 -21.91 21.14 9.01
N TYR A 137 -20.75 21.44 9.59
CA TYR A 137 -20.52 21.66 11.03
C TYR A 137 -20.82 20.47 11.96
N GLY A 138 -21.03 19.28 11.39
CA GLY A 138 -21.08 18.02 12.12
C GLY A 138 -19.71 17.63 12.70
N LEU A 139 -19.65 16.49 13.37
CA LEU A 139 -18.41 15.97 13.95
C LEU A 139 -17.90 14.80 13.11
N TYR A 140 -16.69 14.95 12.56
CA TYR A 140 -15.89 13.84 12.05
C TYR A 140 -14.82 13.50 13.09
N GLU A 141 -14.81 12.26 13.56
CA GLU A 141 -13.87 11.80 14.58
C GLU A 141 -12.97 10.69 14.03
N ILE A 142 -11.66 10.89 14.17
CA ILE A 142 -10.63 9.91 13.81
C ILE A 142 -10.13 9.28 15.09
N MET A 143 -9.99 7.96 15.09
CA MET A 143 -9.28 7.20 16.12
C MET A 143 -7.99 6.62 15.52
N LEU A 144 -6.86 6.88 16.18
CA LEU A 144 -5.52 6.43 15.79
C LEU A 144 -4.89 5.65 16.95
N GLN A 145 -3.98 4.73 16.63
CA GLN A 145 -3.29 3.90 17.62
C GLN A 145 -1.78 4.12 17.54
N ALA A 146 -1.18 4.50 18.66
CA ALA A 146 0.26 4.63 18.81
C ALA A 146 0.94 3.25 18.86
N THR A 147 2.23 3.22 18.50
CA THR A 147 3.02 1.97 18.52
C THR A 147 3.16 1.36 19.90
N ALA A 148 3.12 2.19 20.95
CA ALA A 148 3.21 1.79 22.33
C ALA A 148 2.28 2.63 23.21
N GLU A 149 1.94 2.10 24.38
CA GLU A 149 1.26 2.84 25.45
C GLU A 149 2.25 3.80 26.13
N GLY A 150 1.83 5.05 26.35
CA GLY A 150 2.67 6.08 26.97
C GLY A 150 2.60 6.06 28.50
N VAL A 151 3.73 6.38 29.17
CA VAL A 151 3.83 6.44 30.65
C VAL A 151 3.12 7.67 31.22
N ASN A 152 3.16 8.81 30.52
CA ASN A 152 2.37 10.03 30.81
C ASN A 152 2.08 10.81 29.51
N PRO A 153 1.03 10.43 28.76
CA PRO A 153 0.80 10.92 27.41
C PRO A 153 0.35 12.39 27.32
N TYR A 154 0.01 13.03 28.44
CA TYR A 154 -0.34 14.47 28.49
C TYR A 154 0.88 15.40 28.52
N VAL A 155 2.05 14.89 28.93
CA VAL A 155 3.31 15.66 29.04
C VAL A 155 4.35 15.16 28.05
N ASP A 156 4.45 13.84 27.89
CA ASP A 156 5.51 13.18 27.09
C ASP A 156 4.94 12.37 25.91
N GLY A 157 3.64 12.49 25.62
CA GLY A 157 3.02 11.78 24.51
C GLY A 157 3.58 12.23 23.16
N PRO A 158 3.56 11.37 22.12
CA PRO A 158 4.13 11.67 20.80
C PRO A 158 3.50 12.88 20.09
N GLY A 159 2.37 13.38 20.60
CA GLY A 159 1.54 14.40 19.98
C GLY A 159 0.93 13.90 18.67
N VAL A 160 -0.25 14.37 18.31
CA VAL A 160 -0.79 14.13 16.97
C VAL A 160 -1.57 15.33 16.51
N ALA A 161 -1.45 15.64 15.22
CA ALA A 161 -2.34 16.58 14.54
C ALA A 161 -2.77 15.95 13.22
N ALA A 162 -3.93 16.33 12.69
CA ALA A 162 -4.32 15.99 11.33
C ALA A 162 -4.64 17.26 10.53
N THR A 163 -4.10 17.34 9.33
CA THR A 163 -4.41 18.40 8.37
C THR A 163 -5.51 17.92 7.45
N PHE A 164 -6.66 18.58 7.52
CA PHE A 164 -7.82 18.35 6.67
C PHE A 164 -7.76 19.31 5.49
N THR A 165 -7.91 18.83 4.26
CA THR A 165 -7.92 19.62 3.02
C THR A 165 -9.14 19.26 2.20
N GLY A 166 -9.94 20.27 1.86
CA GLY A 166 -11.06 20.11 0.95
C GLY A 166 -10.56 20.00 -0.48
N VAL A 167 -11.02 18.98 -1.21
CA VAL A 167 -10.54 18.66 -2.56
C VAL A 167 -11.61 18.86 -3.64
N SER A 168 -12.87 19.05 -3.25
CA SER A 168 -13.97 19.29 -4.17
C SER A 168 -15.01 20.25 -3.59
N GLY A 169 -15.94 20.71 -4.43
CA GLY A 169 -17.05 21.58 -4.03
C GLY A 169 -16.61 22.91 -3.41
N ALA A 170 -17.40 23.41 -2.47
CA ALA A 170 -17.10 24.65 -1.73
C ALA A 170 -15.93 24.49 -0.75
N ALA A 171 -15.50 23.25 -0.49
CA ALA A 171 -14.36 22.91 0.33
C ALA A 171 -13.03 23.00 -0.43
N GLN A 172 -13.04 22.96 -1.77
CA GLN A 172 -11.83 22.91 -2.58
C GLN A 172 -10.81 24.00 -2.20
N GLY A 173 -9.60 23.57 -1.86
CA GLY A 173 -8.48 24.44 -1.48
C GLY A 173 -8.53 24.98 -0.04
N LYS A 174 -9.57 24.67 0.73
CA LYS A 174 -9.64 25.01 2.17
C LYS A 174 -8.86 23.98 2.97
N SER A 175 -8.16 24.44 4.01
CA SER A 175 -7.35 23.57 4.85
C SER A 175 -7.42 23.97 6.32
N LEU A 176 -7.40 22.99 7.22
CA LEU A 176 -7.32 23.20 8.67
C LEU A 176 -6.53 22.07 9.33
N THR A 177 -5.54 22.43 10.14
CA THR A 177 -4.83 21.48 11.01
C THR A 177 -5.46 21.48 12.39
N VAL A 178 -5.88 20.30 12.85
CA VAL A 178 -6.48 20.09 14.17
C VAL A 178 -5.57 19.22 15.02
N LYS A 179 -5.27 19.67 16.24
CA LYS A 179 -4.54 18.87 17.23
C LYS A 179 -5.45 17.75 17.76
N GLY A 180 -4.90 16.55 17.87
CA GLY A 180 -5.55 15.45 18.56
C GLY A 180 -5.25 15.43 20.05
N PHE A 181 -5.86 14.48 20.73
CA PHE A 181 -5.74 14.25 22.16
C PHE A 181 -5.66 12.75 22.45
N TRP A 182 -5.04 12.40 23.58
CA TRP A 182 -5.00 11.03 24.06
C TRP A 182 -6.34 10.61 24.67
N ASP A 183 -6.77 9.38 24.41
CA ASP A 183 -8.08 8.83 24.82
C ASP A 183 -7.96 7.48 25.54
N GLY A 184 -6.84 7.22 26.23
CA GLY A 184 -6.61 5.98 26.97
C GLY A 184 -5.72 4.97 26.24
N GLY A 185 -4.92 4.21 27.00
CA GLY A 185 -4.02 3.21 26.45
C GLY A 185 -3.07 3.79 25.40
N ASN A 186 -3.02 3.17 24.23
CA ASN A 186 -2.31 3.68 23.05
C ASN A 186 -3.22 4.42 22.05
N VAL A 187 -4.42 4.85 22.45
CA VAL A 187 -5.41 5.46 21.56
C VAL A 187 -5.34 6.98 21.60
N TYR A 188 -5.39 7.58 20.41
CA TYR A 188 -5.47 9.03 20.20
C TYR A 188 -6.66 9.36 19.30
N ARG A 189 -7.30 10.50 19.53
CA ARG A 189 -8.40 11.00 18.70
C ARG A 189 -8.12 12.37 18.11
N VAL A 190 -8.69 12.62 16.94
CA VAL A 190 -8.77 13.95 16.31
C VAL A 190 -10.23 14.22 15.94
N ARG A 191 -10.73 15.41 16.28
CA ARG A 191 -12.12 15.83 16.01
C ARG A 191 -12.13 17.02 15.07
N PHE A 192 -12.77 16.89 13.92
CA PHE A 192 -12.91 17.94 12.94
C PHE A 192 -14.37 18.23 12.62
N SER A 193 -14.71 19.51 12.50
CA SER A 193 -16.02 19.94 12.03
C SER A 193 -15.86 20.61 10.67
N PRO A 194 -16.32 19.97 9.56
CA PRO A 194 -16.19 20.55 8.24
C PRO A 194 -17.00 21.85 8.14
N PHE A 195 -16.41 22.85 7.52
CA PHE A 195 -16.99 24.21 7.40
C PHE A 195 -17.29 24.59 5.94
N ALA A 196 -17.24 23.63 5.03
CA ALA A 196 -17.65 23.78 3.65
C ALA A 196 -18.03 22.43 3.04
N LEU A 197 -18.99 22.47 2.11
CA LEU A 197 -19.49 21.28 1.40
C LEU A 197 -18.46 20.76 0.39
N GLY A 198 -18.41 19.45 0.25
CA GLY A 198 -17.46 18.75 -0.63
C GLY A 198 -16.65 17.70 0.12
N GLU A 199 -15.81 17.00 -0.62
CA GLU A 199 -14.93 15.97 -0.09
C GLU A 199 -13.77 16.62 0.69
N TRP A 200 -13.49 16.06 1.85
CA TRP A 200 -12.35 16.41 2.69
C TRP A 200 -11.43 15.21 2.82
N ARG A 201 -10.13 15.42 2.58
CA ARG A 201 -9.06 14.45 2.84
C ARG A 201 -8.27 14.89 4.06
N TRP A 202 -7.66 13.96 4.78
CA TRP A 202 -6.79 14.29 5.89
C TRP A 202 -5.53 13.42 5.93
N VAL A 203 -4.47 13.99 6.49
CA VAL A 203 -3.21 13.29 6.81
C VAL A 203 -2.78 13.68 8.23
N SER A 204 -2.44 12.69 9.05
CA SER A 204 -1.92 12.90 10.40
C SER A 204 -0.41 13.11 10.43
N SER A 205 0.06 13.86 11.42
CA SER A 205 1.47 14.13 11.72
C SER A 205 1.74 13.87 13.20
N SER A 206 2.79 13.10 13.48
CA SER A 206 3.22 12.70 14.83
C SER A 206 4.68 12.25 14.82
N ASN A 207 5.31 12.23 15.99
CA ASN A 207 6.62 11.59 16.18
C ASN A 207 6.51 10.04 16.32
N ASP A 208 5.30 9.50 16.53
CA ASP A 208 5.05 8.05 16.58
C ASP A 208 4.57 7.53 15.21
N SER A 209 5.16 6.43 14.73
CA SER A 209 4.88 5.87 13.39
C SER A 209 3.52 5.16 13.27
N GLY A 210 2.90 4.78 14.38
CA GLY A 210 1.53 4.30 14.47
C GLY A 210 0.52 5.43 14.29
N LEU A 211 0.92 6.68 14.60
CA LEU A 211 0.09 7.87 14.45
C LEU A 211 0.44 8.71 13.22
N ASN A 212 1.67 8.67 12.72
CA ASN A 212 2.17 9.53 11.65
C ASN A 212 1.78 9.04 10.26
N GLY A 213 1.44 9.96 9.35
CA GLY A 213 1.16 9.67 7.95
C GLY A 213 -0.09 8.81 7.72
N LYS A 214 -0.97 8.67 8.72
CA LYS A 214 -2.27 8.05 8.53
C LYS A 214 -3.17 9.01 7.76
N SER A 215 -4.05 8.47 6.95
CA SER A 215 -4.90 9.28 6.09
C SER A 215 -6.29 8.68 5.94
N GLY A 216 -7.20 9.50 5.45
CA GLY A 216 -8.55 9.11 5.11
C GLY A 216 -9.29 10.26 4.45
N ALA A 217 -10.57 10.04 4.16
CA ALA A 217 -11.44 11.04 3.57
C ALA A 217 -12.88 10.88 4.06
N PHE A 218 -13.67 11.92 3.92
CA PHE A 218 -15.10 11.91 4.18
C PHE A 218 -15.81 12.96 3.32
N LEU A 219 -17.12 12.81 3.13
CA LEU A 219 -17.92 13.75 2.35
C LEU A 219 -18.68 14.70 3.28
N CYS A 220 -18.48 16.01 3.13
CA CYS A 220 -19.28 17.00 3.84
C CYS A 220 -20.53 17.37 3.02
N GLU A 221 -21.71 17.06 3.53
CA GLU A 221 -22.99 17.35 2.88
C GLU A 221 -24.01 18.02 3.81
N GLY A 222 -25.17 18.40 3.26
CA GLY A 222 -26.31 18.92 4.00
C GLY A 222 -26.16 20.34 4.53
N ARG A 223 -27.20 20.83 5.22
CA ARG A 223 -27.19 22.10 5.97
C ARG A 223 -27.20 21.75 7.47
N LEU A 224 -26.60 22.63 8.28
CA LEU A 224 -26.51 22.64 9.77
C LEU A 224 -27.32 21.54 10.49
N PRO A 225 -26.72 20.78 11.44
CA PRO A 225 -27.51 19.90 12.30
C PRO A 225 -28.65 20.69 12.97
N ALA A 226 -29.83 20.08 13.06
CA ALA A 226 -31.14 20.72 13.29
C ALA A 226 -31.29 21.54 14.60
N ASN A 227 -30.26 21.60 15.44
CA ASN A 227 -30.22 22.19 16.76
C ASN A 227 -29.59 23.61 16.82
N HIS A 228 -29.32 24.25 15.69
CA HIS A 228 -28.79 25.62 15.64
C HIS A 228 -29.75 26.59 14.93
N ALA A 229 -31.03 26.57 15.29
CA ALA A 229 -31.91 27.69 14.98
C ALA A 229 -31.39 28.94 15.71
N ASN A 230 -31.00 29.95 14.93
CA ASN A 230 -30.64 31.29 15.38
C ASN A 230 -31.54 31.77 16.53
N THR A 231 -30.97 31.96 17.72
CA THR A 231 -31.50 32.95 18.66
C THR A 231 -31.07 34.33 18.16
N THR A 232 -31.98 34.99 17.44
CA THR A 232 -32.00 36.45 17.24
C THR A 232 -32.02 37.19 18.55
#